data_AF-A0A919IP89-F1
#
_entry.id   AF-A0A919IP89-F1
#
_cell.length_a   1.000
_cell.length_b   1.000
_cell.length_c   1.000
_cell.angle_alpha   90.00
_cell.angle_beta   90.00
_cell.angle_gamma   90.00
#
_symmetry.space_group_name_H-M   'P 1'
#
loop_
_entity.id
_entity.type
_entity.pdbx_description
1 polymer ?
#
loop_
_entity_poly.entity_id
_entity_poly.type
_entity_poly.pdbx_seq_one_letter_code
_entity_poly.pdbx_strand_id
1 'polypeptide(L)'
;MIDQWVLHVAATPHDVEDVLADLCLHRRARPVADRDYPARLVGRGSPDEPPAWLCFVRDELEQRGHRTQWCAPWCAHDSKPRAGRSGPAPHQLTHHAGDHPAAA
;
A
#
# COMPACT_ATOMS: atom_id res chain seq x y z
N MET A 1 3.61 22.66 12.80
CA MET A 1 4.10 21.36 12.26
C MET A 1 3.19 20.99 11.10
N ILE A 2 3.46 19.91 10.37
CA ILE A 2 2.55 19.46 9.31
C ILE A 2 1.72 18.34 9.89
N ASP A 3 0.51 18.67 10.34
CA ASP A 3 -0.38 17.77 11.08
C ASP A 3 -1.21 16.90 10.10
N GLN A 4 -0.57 16.45 9.01
CA GLN A 4 -1.18 15.81 7.85
C GLN A 4 -0.68 14.36 7.73
N TRP A 5 -1.60 13.47 7.40
CA TRP A 5 -1.36 12.04 7.27
C TRP A 5 -1.82 11.57 5.89
N VAL A 6 -0.98 10.79 5.21
CA VAL A 6 -1.27 10.23 3.88
C VAL A 6 -1.31 8.72 3.98
N LEU A 7 -2.41 8.13 3.52
CA LEU A 7 -2.60 6.69 3.42
C LEU A 7 -2.70 6.32 1.94
N HIS A 8 -1.71 5.60 1.43
CA HIS A 8 -1.77 5.01 0.11
C HIS A 8 -2.50 3.66 0.15
N VAL A 9 -3.24 3.35 -0.92
CA VAL A 9 -4.12 2.19 -1.00
C VAL A 9 -3.93 1.49 -2.34
N ALA A 10 -3.72 0.17 -2.30
CA ALA A 10 -3.63 -0.69 -3.47
C ALA A 10 -5.03 -1.12 -3.98
N ALA A 11 -5.92 -0.14 -4.12
CA ALA A 11 -7.28 -0.28 -4.64
C ALA A 11 -7.59 0.92 -5.56
N THR A 12 -8.56 0.81 -6.46
CA THR A 12 -8.92 1.94 -7.32
C THR A 12 -9.59 3.05 -6.50
N PRO A 13 -9.58 4.31 -6.98
CA PRO A 13 -10.32 5.38 -6.32
C PRO A 13 -11.82 5.07 -6.19
N HIS A 14 -12.39 4.25 -7.07
CA HIS A 14 -13.79 3.84 -6.97
C HIS A 14 -14.01 2.88 -5.79
N ASP A 15 -13.20 1.83 -5.66
CA ASP A 15 -13.29 0.88 -4.54
C ASP A 15 -13.12 1.59 -3.19
N VAL A 16 -12.20 2.56 -3.12
CA VAL A 16 -11.99 3.37 -1.91
C VAL A 16 -13.16 4.34 -1.65
N GLU A 17 -13.80 4.87 -2.69
CA GLU A 17 -15.00 5.70 -2.53
C GLU A 17 -16.20 4.87 -2.02
N ASP A 18 -16.35 3.63 -2.47
CA ASP A 18 -17.39 2.71 -1.98
C ASP A 18 -17.17 2.35 -0.49
N VAL A 19 -15.93 2.04 -0.09
CA VAL A 19 -15.59 1.84 1.33
C VAL A 19 -15.88 3.11 2.16
N LEU A 20 -15.56 4.29 1.64
CA LEU A 20 -15.92 5.56 2.30
C LEU A 20 -17.44 5.80 2.32
N ALA A 21 -18.20 5.28 1.36
CA ALA A 21 -19.65 5.36 1.34
C ALA A 21 -20.25 4.48 2.44
N ASP A 22 -19.86 3.21 2.52
CA ASP A 22 -20.25 2.24 3.55
C ASP A 22 -19.99 2.78 4.96
N LEU A 23 -18.78 3.32 5.20
CA LEU A 23 -18.39 3.88 6.50
C LEU A 23 -18.98 5.28 6.76
N CYS A 24 -19.85 5.80 5.87
CA CYS A 24 -20.45 7.15 5.94
C CYS A 24 -19.42 8.31 5.97
N LEU A 25 -18.21 8.08 5.46
CA LEU A 25 -17.09 9.03 5.41
C LEU A 25 -16.93 9.73 4.03
N HIS A 26 -17.74 9.37 3.04
CA HIS A 26 -17.73 9.94 1.67
C HIS A 26 -17.86 11.48 1.61
N ARG A 27 -18.45 12.13 2.63
CA ARG A 27 -18.49 13.61 2.74
C ARG A 27 -17.26 14.23 3.41
N ARG A 28 -16.47 13.42 4.12
CA ARG A 28 -15.30 13.84 4.90
C ARG A 28 -14.00 13.69 4.12
N ALA A 29 -13.91 12.65 3.29
CA ALA A 29 -12.72 12.32 2.52
C ALA A 29 -13.08 11.95 1.08
N ARG A 30 -12.14 12.15 0.16
CA ARG A 30 -12.19 11.67 -1.21
C ARG A 30 -10.86 11.00 -1.56
N PRO A 31 -10.86 9.85 -2.25
CA PRO A 31 -9.64 9.26 -2.76
C PRO A 31 -9.08 10.12 -3.89
N VAL A 32 -7.76 10.30 -3.89
CA VAL A 32 -7.04 10.95 -4.98
C VAL A 32 -6.28 9.86 -5.72
N ALA A 33 -6.41 9.82 -7.04
CA ALA A 33 -5.62 8.91 -7.87
C ALA A 33 -4.12 9.19 -7.71
N ASP A 34 -3.33 8.13 -7.56
CA ASP A 34 -1.88 8.19 -7.48
C ASP A 34 -1.29 7.12 -8.42
N ARG A 35 -0.03 7.31 -8.84
CA ARG A 35 0.56 6.57 -9.97
C ARG A 35 1.14 5.23 -9.52
N ASP A 36 1.70 5.20 -8.32
CA ASP A 36 2.43 4.06 -7.77
C ASP A 36 1.55 3.27 -6.77
N TYR A 37 0.57 3.95 -6.17
CA TYR A 37 -0.59 3.36 -5.52
C TYR A 37 -1.87 3.89 -6.17
N PRO A 38 -2.79 3.05 -6.68
CA PRO A 38 -3.93 3.54 -7.47
C PRO A 38 -4.85 4.54 -6.75
N ALA A 39 -4.87 4.56 -5.41
CA ALA A 39 -5.50 5.64 -4.64
C ALA A 39 -4.66 6.08 -3.43
N ARG A 40 -4.87 7.31 -2.98
CA ARG A 40 -4.44 7.81 -1.67
C ARG A 40 -5.53 8.60 -0.96
N LEU A 41 -5.56 8.51 0.37
CA LEU A 41 -6.38 9.31 1.27
C LEU A 41 -5.51 10.24 2.10
N VAL A 42 -6.08 11.39 2.47
CA VAL A 42 -5.39 12.45 3.19
C VAL A 42 -6.25 12.90 4.36
N GLY A 43 -5.66 12.92 5.56
CA GLY A 43 -6.32 13.42 6.77
C GLY A 43 -5.46 14.42 7.52
N ARG A 44 -6.13 15.22 8.37
CA ARG A 44 -5.45 16.05 9.39
C ARG A 44 -5.63 15.40 10.76
N GLY A 45 -4.53 15.18 11.46
CA GLY A 45 -4.45 14.53 12.77
C GLY A 45 -3.67 15.41 13.77
N SER A 46 -2.94 14.78 14.68
CA SER A 46 -1.87 15.43 15.44
C SER A 46 -0.51 15.19 14.76
N PRO A 47 0.61 15.78 15.23
CA PRO A 47 1.94 15.44 14.74
C PRO A 47 2.33 13.97 14.99
N ASP A 48 1.81 13.38 16.07
CA ASP A 48 2.20 12.06 16.56
C ASP A 48 1.21 10.94 16.19
N GLU A 49 -0.05 11.29 15.88
CA GLU A 49 -1.12 10.33 15.63
C GLU A 49 -1.99 10.69 14.40
N PRO A 50 -2.25 9.74 13.49
CA PRO A 50 -3.25 9.90 12.42
C PRO A 50 -4.66 10.09 12.99
N PRO A 51 -5.56 10.79 12.28
CA PRO A 51 -6.91 10.97 12.77
C PRO A 51 -7.68 9.64 12.76
N ALA A 52 -8.39 9.33 13.84
CA ALA A 52 -9.05 8.03 14.05
C ALA A 52 -9.90 7.50 12.87
N TRP A 53 -10.57 8.38 12.12
CA TRP A 53 -11.35 7.98 10.94
C TRP A 53 -10.47 7.38 9.82
N LEU A 54 -9.22 7.83 9.68
CA LEU A 54 -8.30 7.36 8.65
C LEU A 54 -7.67 6.02 9.06
N CYS A 55 -7.46 5.79 10.36
CA CYS A 55 -7.14 4.47 10.91
C CYS A 55 -8.30 3.49 10.67
N PHE A 56 -9.52 3.90 10.97
CA PHE A 56 -10.70 3.05 10.78
C PHE A 56 -10.91 2.67 9.30
N VAL A 57 -10.75 3.61 8.37
CA VAL A 57 -10.78 3.33 6.92
C VAL A 57 -9.65 2.40 6.50
N ARG A 58 -8.44 2.57 7.04
CA ARG A 58 -7.32 1.65 6.78
C ARG A 58 -7.68 0.22 7.21
N ASP A 59 -8.17 0.06 8.42
CA ASP A 59 -8.43 -1.25 9.01
C ASP A 59 -9.57 -1.96 8.25
N GLU A 60 -10.58 -1.23 7.77
CA GLU A 60 -11.62 -1.77 6.87
C GLU A 60 -11.07 -2.16 5.49
N LEU A 61 -10.21 -1.34 4.89
CA LEU A 61 -9.56 -1.65 3.61
C LEU A 61 -8.71 -2.91 3.71
N GLU A 62 -7.95 -3.07 4.79
CA GLU A 62 -7.12 -4.26 5.02
C GLU A 62 -7.95 -5.52 5.29
N GLN A 63 -9.07 -5.41 6.02
CA GLN A 63 -10.04 -6.50 6.18
C GLN A 63 -10.67 -6.93 4.85
N ARG A 64 -10.91 -6.00 3.93
CA ARG A 64 -11.36 -6.28 2.54
C ARG A 64 -10.24 -6.78 1.62
N GLY A 65 -9.00 -6.90 2.12
CA GLY A 65 -7.85 -7.44 1.39
C GLY A 65 -7.06 -6.40 0.58
N HIS A 66 -7.39 -5.12 0.68
CA HIS A 66 -6.63 -4.04 0.04
C HIS A 66 -5.40 -3.69 0.88
N ARG A 67 -4.21 -3.76 0.29
CA ARG A 67 -2.97 -3.33 0.98
C ARG A 67 -2.96 -1.82 1.15
N THR A 68 -2.52 -1.37 2.32
CA THR A 68 -2.33 0.06 2.61
C THR A 68 -0.90 0.38 3.00
N GLN A 69 -0.51 1.66 2.91
CA GLN A 69 0.77 2.15 3.39
C GLN A 69 0.65 3.60 3.88
N TRP A 70 1.09 3.88 5.11
CA TRP A 70 1.32 5.25 5.57
C TRP A 70 2.54 5.86 4.86
N CYS A 71 2.42 7.10 4.34
CA CYS A 71 3.58 7.89 3.91
C CYS A 71 3.53 9.33 4.46
N ALA A 72 4.68 10.01 4.40
CA ALA A 72 4.80 11.42 4.79
C ALA A 72 4.03 12.34 3.82
N PRO A 73 3.60 13.55 4.24
CA PRO A 73 2.91 14.50 3.37
C PRO A 73 3.71 14.95 2.14
N TRP A 74 5.03 14.96 2.25
CA TRP A 74 5.99 15.31 1.19
C TRP A 74 6.62 14.06 0.53
N CYS A 75 5.96 12.91 0.63
CA CYS A 75 6.38 11.65 0.01
C CYS A 75 6.44 11.81 -1.51
N ALA A 76 7.63 12.10 -2.03
CA ALA A 76 7.89 12.12 -3.46
C ALA A 76 7.97 10.67 -3.94
N HIS A 77 6.86 10.18 -4.51
CA HIS A 77 6.89 8.99 -5.36
C HIS A 77 7.69 9.33 -6.63
N ASP A 78 9.02 9.16 -6.51
CA ASP A 78 9.98 9.46 -7.57
C ASP A 78 9.64 8.59 -8.79
N SER A 79 9.37 9.26 -9.91
CA SER A 79 8.51 8.78 -11.00
C SER A 79 9.14 7.72 -11.91
N LYS A 80 10.07 6.93 -11.39
CA LYS A 80 10.78 5.86 -12.09
C LYS A 80 10.04 4.52 -11.92
N PRO A 81 9.73 3.83 -13.02
CA PRO A 81 9.03 2.56 -12.95
C PRO A 81 9.88 1.53 -12.23
N ARG A 82 9.44 1.06 -11.06
CA ARG A 82 10.09 -0.05 -10.37
C ARG A 82 9.76 -1.36 -11.11
N ALA A 83 10.51 -1.63 -12.18
CA ALA A 83 10.50 -2.92 -12.85
C ALA A 83 10.96 -4.00 -11.85
N GLY A 84 10.00 -4.68 -11.23
CA GLY A 84 10.25 -5.57 -10.10
C GLY A 84 9.12 -6.58 -9.95
N ARG A 85 9.15 -7.62 -10.80
CA ARG A 85 8.26 -8.78 -10.70
C ARG A 85 8.29 -9.33 -9.26
N SER A 86 7.16 -9.32 -8.57
CA SER A 86 6.91 -10.26 -7.48
C SER A 86 6.58 -11.64 -8.06
N GLY A 87 7.60 -12.30 -8.64
CA GLY A 87 7.59 -13.75 -8.74
C GLY A 87 7.70 -14.38 -7.35
N PRO A 88 7.27 -15.63 -7.15
CA PRO A 88 7.36 -16.31 -5.86
C PRO A 88 8.82 -16.39 -5.39
N ALA A 89 9.03 -16.19 -4.09
CA ALA A 89 10.37 -16.11 -3.50
C ALA A 89 11.12 -17.45 -3.63
N PRO A 90 12.30 -17.49 -4.29
CA PRO A 90 13.14 -18.67 -4.29
C PRO A 90 13.85 -18.78 -2.94
N HIS A 91 13.38 -19.70 -2.10
CA HIS A 91 14.14 -20.17 -0.96
C HIS A 91 15.34 -20.99 -1.48
N GLN A 92 16.51 -20.35 -1.60
CA GLN A 92 17.74 -21.09 -1.87
C GLN A 92 18.09 -21.96 -0.67
N LEU A 93 18.08 -23.28 -0.86
CA LEU A 93 18.83 -24.21 0.01
C LEU A 93 19.06 -25.55 -0.68
N THR A 94 20.08 -25.61 -1.55
CA THR A 94 21.00 -26.75 -1.67
C THR A 94 22.17 -26.37 -2.58
N HIS A 95 23.35 -26.18 -2.00
CA HIS A 95 24.63 -26.25 -2.72
C HIS A 95 25.48 -27.33 -2.03
N HIS A 96 25.72 -28.44 -2.71
CA HIS A 96 27.08 -28.95 -2.91
C HIS A 96 27.12 -29.76 -4.21
N ALA A 97 28.16 -29.56 -4.99
CA ALA A 97 28.40 -30.25 -6.25
C ALA A 97 29.41 -31.39 -6.04
N GLY A 98 29.41 -32.39 -6.93
CA GLY A 98 30.37 -33.49 -6.91
C GLY A 98 30.19 -34.47 -8.08
N ASP A 99 30.89 -34.17 -9.17
CA ASP A 99 31.37 -35.06 -10.24
C ASP A 99 30.63 -36.36 -10.64
N HIS A 100 30.18 -36.38 -11.89
CA HIS A 100 30.14 -37.54 -12.80
C HIS A 100 31.59 -37.96 -13.17
N PRO A 101 31.91 -39.15 -13.75
CA PRO A 101 31.12 -39.99 -14.67
C PRO A 101 31.10 -41.50 -14.26
N ALA A 102 30.79 -42.53 -15.06
CA ALA A 102 30.62 -42.68 -16.51
C ALA A 102 29.59 -43.79 -16.87
N ALA A 103 29.66 -44.33 -18.10
CA ALA A 103 28.83 -45.42 -18.60
C ALA A 103 29.62 -46.73 -18.81
N ALA A 104 28.92 -47.87 -18.64
CA ALA A 104 29.04 -49.10 -19.43
C ALA A 104 27.75 -49.93 -19.24
#